data_AF-A0A940UVE4-F1
#
_entry.id   AF-A0A940UVE4-F1
#
_cell.length_a   1.000
_cell.length_b   1.000
_cell.length_c   1.000
_cell.angle_alpha   90.00
_cell.angle_beta   90.00
_cell.angle_gamma   90.00
#
_symmetry.space_group_name_H-M   'P 1'
#
loop_
_entity.id
_entity.type
_entity.pdbx_description
1 polymer ?
#
loop_
_entity_poly.entity_id
_entity_poly.type
_entity_poly.pdbx_seq_one_letter_code
_entity_poly.pdbx_strand_id
1 'polypeptide(L)' 'MKSVSRRKVVIVGAGAVGATFAFALAQSGLADEIVLVDNNEKLAQGQVLDL' A
#
# COMPACT_ATOMS: atom_id res chain seq x y z
N MET A 1 -24.08 -9.10 14.89
CA MET A 1 -22.74 -8.57 14.54
C MET A 1 -22.78 -7.95 13.15
N LYS A 2 -22.29 -6.71 12.96
CA LYS A 2 -22.00 -6.20 11.61
C LYS A 2 -20.75 -6.91 11.09
N SER A 3 -20.76 -7.37 9.85
CA SER A 3 -19.53 -7.84 9.18
C SER A 3 -18.52 -6.69 9.16
N VAL A 4 -17.35 -6.88 9.75
CA VAL A 4 -16.25 -5.91 9.65
C VAL A 4 -15.84 -5.86 8.18
N SER A 5 -16.16 -4.76 7.49
CA SER A 5 -15.71 -4.55 6.12
C SER A 5 -14.22 -4.21 6.15
N ARG A 6 -13.36 -5.15 5.74
CA ARG A 6 -11.93 -4.86 5.59
C ARG A 6 -11.71 -3.92 4.41
N ARG A 7 -11.11 -2.76 4.66
CA ARG A 7 -10.78 -1.77 3.64
C ARG A 7 -9.44 -2.13 3.00
N LYS A 8 -9.52 -2.78 1.85
CA LYS A 8 -8.38 -3.06 0.97
C LYS A 8 -8.14 -1.89 0.03
N VAL A 9 -6.90 -1.42 -0.06
CA VAL A 9 -6.46 -0.34 -0.96
C VAL A 9 -5.37 -0.87 -1.88
N VAL A 10 -5.48 -0.57 -3.17
CA VAL A 10 -4.49 -0.92 -4.19
C VAL A 10 -3.89 0.35 -4.75
N ILE A 11 -2.57 0.46 -4.71
CA ILE A 11 -1.78 1.57 -5.21
C ILE A 11 -1.04 1.08 -6.46
N VAL A 12 -1.24 1.77 -7.58
CA VAL A 12 -0.59 1.47 -8.86
C VAL A 12 0.52 2.50 -9.09
N GLY A 13 1.76 2.02 -9.13
CA GLY A 13 2.99 2.80 -9.20
C GLY A 13 3.74 2.81 -7.86
N ALA A 14 4.94 2.26 -7.83
CA ALA A 14 5.88 2.25 -6.70
C ALA A 14 6.95 3.35 -6.79
N GLY A 15 6.72 4.37 -7.63
CA GLY A 15 7.53 5.58 -7.67
C GLY A 15 7.36 6.45 -6.43
N ALA A 16 8.05 7.60 -6.39
CA ALA A 16 8.09 8.48 -5.21
C ALA A 16 6.71 8.83 -4.62
N VAL A 17 5.72 9.13 -5.48
CA VAL A 17 4.36 9.47 -5.04
C VAL A 17 3.63 8.27 -4.45
N GLY A 18 3.65 7.13 -5.14
CA GLY A 18 2.94 5.93 -4.69
C GLY A 18 3.53 5.34 -3.42
N ALA A 19 4.86 5.31 -3.30
CA ALA A 19 5.55 4.88 -2.09
C ALA A 19 5.27 5.81 -0.90
N THR A 20 5.34 7.14 -1.11
CA THR A 20 5.03 8.12 -0.04
C THR A 20 3.57 8.03 0.40
N PHE A 21 2.66 7.83 -0.54
CA PHE A 21 1.24 7.63 -0.21
C PHE A 21 1.03 6.31 0.54
N ALA A 22 1.70 5.22 0.14
CA ALA A 22 1.64 3.94 0.85
C ALA A 22 2.11 4.08 2.31
N PHE A 23 3.21 4.80 2.53
CA PHE A 23 3.72 5.13 3.86
C PHE A 23 2.68 5.91 4.69
N ALA A 24 2.17 7.02 4.16
CA ALA A 24 1.18 7.83 4.86
C ALA A 24 -0.12 7.04 5.15
N LEU A 25 -0.55 6.19 4.21
CA LEU A 25 -1.73 5.35 4.37
C LEU A 25 -1.52 4.29 5.46
N ALA A 26 -0.35 3.64 5.51
CA ALA A 26 0.00 2.68 6.55
C ALA A 26 -0.05 3.33 7.95
N GLN A 27 0.52 4.54 8.08
CA GLN A 27 0.53 5.29 9.36
C GLN A 27 -0.86 5.79 9.77
N SER A 28 -1.77 6.02 8.82
CA SER A 28 -3.10 6.56 9.10
C SER A 28 -4.07 5.56 9.76
N GLY A 29 -3.79 4.25 9.67
CA GLY A 29 -4.71 3.19 10.11
C GLY A 29 -6.02 3.12 9.32
N LEU A 30 -6.12 3.80 8.16
CA LEU A 30 -7.35 3.84 7.36
C LEU A 30 -7.57 2.58 6.52
N ALA A 31 -6.52 1.82 6.22
CA ALA A 31 -6.57 0.61 5.41
C ALA A 31 -6.17 -0.62 6.24
N ASP A 32 -6.90 -1.72 6.05
CA ASP A 32 -6.60 -3.01 6.68
C ASP A 32 -5.60 -3.82 5.82
N GLU A 33 -5.56 -3.55 4.52
CA GLU A 33 -4.68 -4.21 3.56
C GLU A 33 -4.26 -3.20 2.49
N ILE A 34 -2.95 -3.08 2.26
CA ILE A 34 -2.36 -2.21 1.25
C ILE A 34 -1.63 -3.09 0.23
N VAL A 35 -1.95 -2.93 -1.05
CA VAL A 35 -1.27 -3.62 -2.15
C VAL A 35 -0.55 -2.58 -3.00
N LEU A 36 0.76 -2.75 -3.18
CA LEU A 36 1.56 -1.92 -4.06
C LEU A 36 1.89 -2.71 -5.35
N VAL A 37 1.49 -2.18 -6.49
CA VAL A 37 1.71 -2.80 -7.80
C VAL A 37 2.58 -1.89 -8.66
N ASP A 38 3.61 -2.42 -9.28
CA ASP A 38 4.42 -1.73 -10.27
C ASP A 38 4.89 -2.71 -11.35
N ASN A 39 5.21 -2.21 -12.55
CA ASN A 39 5.82 -3.02 -13.59
C ASN A 39 7.24 -3.48 -13.20
N ASN A 40 7.95 -2.71 -12.38
CA ASN A 40 9.22 -3.11 -11.78
C ASN A 40 8.96 -3.82 -10.44
N GLU A 41 8.82 -5.14 -10.50
CA GLU A 41 8.56 -5.98 -9.32
C GLU A 41 9.62 -5.83 -8.23
N LYS A 42 10.91 -5.71 -8.60
CA LYS A 42 11.99 -5.53 -7.63
C LYS A 42 11.87 -4.21 -6.89
N LEU A 43 11.49 -3.13 -7.59
CA LEU A 43 11.22 -1.85 -6.97
C LEU A 43 10.02 -1.96 -6.02
N ALA A 44 8.89 -2.50 -6.48
CA ALA A 44 7.70 -2.67 -5.64
C ALA A 44 7.99 -3.49 -4.38
N GLN A 45 8.70 -4.62 -4.51
CA GLN A 45 9.14 -5.43 -3.38
C GLN A 45 10.07 -4.65 -2.45
N GLY A 46 11.03 -3.90 -2.98
CA GLY A 46 11.92 -3.06 -2.19
C GLY A 46 11.18 -2.00 -1.38
N GLN A 47 10.19 -1.33 -1.99
CA GLN A 47 9.36 -0.34 -1.31
C GLN A 47 8.47 -0.99 -0.22
N VAL A 48 7.93 -2.19 -0.48
CA VAL A 48 7.11 -2.92 0.50
C VAL A 48 7.95 -3.44 1.67
N LEU A 49 9.21 -3.83 1.44
CA LEU A 49 10.10 -4.29 2.52
C LEU A 49 10.62 -3.17 3.42
N ASP A 50 10.66 -1.93 2.89
CA ASP A 50 11.04 -0.74 3.64
C ASP A 50 9.91 -0.23 4.55
N LEU A 51 8.65 -0.46 4.14
CA LEU A 51 7.43 -0.13 4.88
C LEU A 51 7.14 -1.11 6.03
#